data_AF-I4DKT0-F1
#
_entry.id   AF-I4DKT0-F1
#
_cell.length_a   1.000
_cell.length_b   1.000
_cell.length_c   1.000
_cell.angle_alpha   90.00
_cell.angle_beta   90.00
_cell.angle_gamma   90.00
#
_symmetry.space_group_name_H-M   'P 1'
#
loop_
_entity.id
_entity.type
_entity.pdbx_description
1 polymer ?
#
loop_
_entity_poly.entity_id
_entity_poly.type
_entity_poly.pdbx_seq_one_letter_code
_entity_poly.pdbx_strand_id
1 'polypeptide(L)'
;MMLFSSNEPEPGCKEFMFDSQGTVQRVFVLVALCCIPIMLLGKPLYLLSASKPEHSNGSVNQSIEMQEQTDISEAGQTQPTPAKPAPHSHEDEPFSEIMIHQAIHTIEYVLSTISHTASYLRLWALSLAHAELSEVLWDMVLAFGLRDPTYVGGIKLYVAFCFWALFTLAILVMMEGLSAFLHTLRLHWVEFMSKFFSGLGYIFQPFCFKTILENNDEE
;
A
#
# COMPACT_ATOMS: atom_id res chain seq x y z
N MET A 1 -2.57 -5.75 27.22
CA MET A 1 -3.03 -7.05 27.75
C MET A 1 -4.49 -6.88 28.19
N MET A 2 -5.41 -6.85 27.23
CA MET A 2 -6.85 -6.62 27.46
C MET A 2 -7.69 -7.85 27.07
N LEU A 3 -7.01 -8.93 26.67
CA LEU A 3 -7.57 -10.14 26.08
C LEU A 3 -7.95 -11.20 27.15
N PHE A 4 -7.57 -10.96 28.41
CA PHE A 4 -7.84 -11.84 29.56
C PHE A 4 -8.63 -11.14 30.67
N SER A 5 -9.12 -9.92 30.43
CA SER A 5 -9.96 -9.21 31.40
C SER A 5 -11.41 -9.47 31.07
N SER A 6 -12.14 -10.12 31.97
CA SER A 6 -13.59 -10.28 31.91
C SER A 6 -14.23 -8.93 32.25
N ASN A 7 -15.14 -8.46 31.41
CA ASN A 7 -15.95 -7.28 31.72
C ASN A 7 -17.33 -7.77 32.15
N GLU A 8 -17.82 -7.26 33.27
CA GLU A 8 -19.15 -7.61 33.77
C GLU A 8 -20.22 -7.20 32.73
N PRO A 9 -20.97 -8.14 32.14
CA PRO A 9 -21.89 -7.82 31.04
C PRO A 9 -23.14 -7.10 31.57
N GLU A 10 -23.67 -6.15 30.79
CA GLU A 10 -24.97 -5.52 31.07
C GLU A 10 -26.11 -6.55 31.18
N PRO A 11 -27.12 -6.30 32.02
CA PRO A 11 -28.19 -7.26 32.28
C PRO A 11 -28.97 -7.58 30.99
N GLY A 12 -28.83 -8.83 30.52
CA GLY A 12 -29.49 -9.34 29.31
C GLY A 12 -28.55 -9.65 28.14
N CYS A 13 -27.26 -9.31 28.23
CA CYS A 13 -26.28 -9.56 27.18
C CYS A 13 -25.33 -10.70 27.54
N LYS A 14 -25.03 -11.59 26.57
CA LYS A 14 -23.97 -12.61 26.74
C LYS A 14 -22.61 -11.95 26.49
N GLU A 15 -21.64 -12.16 27.38
CA GLU A 15 -20.26 -11.65 27.24
C GLU A 15 -19.55 -12.19 25.98
N PHE A 16 -19.96 -13.37 25.49
CA PHE A 16 -19.38 -14.03 24.32
C PHE A 16 -20.36 -14.04 23.14
N MET A 17 -19.84 -13.77 21.94
CA MET A 17 -20.62 -13.78 20.69
C MET A 17 -20.99 -15.22 20.27
N PHE A 18 -20.20 -16.23 20.68
CA PHE A 18 -20.47 -17.65 20.44
C PHE A 18 -19.85 -18.57 21.51
N ASP A 19 -20.43 -19.76 21.70
CA ASP A 19 -20.19 -20.69 22.83
C ASP A 19 -18.77 -21.32 22.91
N SER A 20 -17.85 -20.99 22.01
CA SER A 20 -16.45 -21.51 22.03
C SER A 20 -15.39 -20.47 21.59
N GLN A 21 -15.70 -19.18 21.77
CA GLN A 21 -14.85 -18.07 21.35
C GLN A 21 -13.45 -18.07 21.98
N GLY A 22 -13.35 -18.37 23.28
CA GLY A 22 -12.07 -18.36 23.99
C GLY A 22 -11.06 -19.37 23.44
N THR A 23 -11.50 -20.58 23.09
CA THR A 23 -10.62 -21.63 22.54
C THR A 23 -10.13 -21.23 21.14
N VAL A 24 -11.04 -20.78 20.27
CA VAL A 24 -10.70 -20.37 18.90
C VAL A 24 -9.75 -19.18 18.88
N GLN A 25 -9.97 -18.18 19.74
CA GLN A 25 -9.12 -16.99 19.84
C GLN A 25 -7.69 -17.34 20.28
N ARG A 26 -7.52 -18.21 21.28
CA ARG A 26 -6.17 -18.66 21.71
C ARG A 26 -5.46 -19.44 20.61
N VAL A 27 -6.18 -20.30 19.88
CA VAL A 27 -5.61 -21.05 18.75
C VAL A 27 -5.11 -20.10 17.66
N PHE A 28 -5.90 -19.10 17.26
CA PHE A 28 -5.45 -18.13 16.24
C PHE A 28 -4.25 -17.30 16.67
N VAL A 29 -4.17 -16.89 17.94
CA VAL A 29 -3.00 -16.16 18.46
C VAL A 29 -1.75 -17.03 18.46
N LEU A 30 -1.86 -18.31 18.86
CA LEU A 30 -0.74 -19.25 18.81
C LEU A 30 -0.26 -19.48 17.38
N VAL A 31 -1.18 -19.72 16.44
CA VAL A 31 -0.85 -19.91 15.03
C VAL A 31 -0.14 -18.67 14.48
N ALA A 32 -0.67 -17.46 14.74
CA ALA A 32 -0.05 -16.21 14.30
C ALA A 32 1.38 -16.03 14.85
N LEU A 33 1.60 -16.38 16.11
CA LEU A 33 2.92 -16.30 16.73
C LEU A 33 3.90 -17.34 16.16
N CYS A 34 3.42 -18.54 15.81
CA CYS A 34 4.21 -19.57 15.12
C CYS A 34 4.54 -19.19 13.67
N CYS A 35 3.70 -18.41 12.97
CA CYS A 35 3.98 -17.99 11.59
C CYS A 35 5.19 -17.06 11.45
N ILE A 36 5.50 -16.25 12.48
CA ILE A 36 6.65 -15.31 12.47
C ILE A 36 8.00 -16.05 12.31
N PRO A 37 8.35 -17.04 13.15
CA PRO A 37 9.59 -17.79 13.01
C PRO A 37 9.63 -18.66 11.74
N ILE A 38 8.47 -19.17 11.28
CA ILE A 38 8.39 -19.93 10.02
C ILE A 38 8.76 -19.04 8.82
N MET A 39 8.29 -17.78 8.78
CA MET A 39 8.63 -16.85 7.71
C MET A 39 10.10 -16.40 7.76
N LEU A 40 10.68 -16.27 8.96
CA LEU A 40 12.08 -15.91 9.14
C LEU A 40 13.03 -17.03 8.74
N LEU A 41 12.72 -18.28 9.09
CA LEU A 41 13.60 -19.43 8.86
C LEU A 41 13.35 -20.16 7.55
N GLY A 42 12.20 -19.94 6.88
CA GLY A 42 11.80 -20.69 5.69
C GLY A 42 12.79 -20.57 4.52
N LYS A 43 13.14 -19.35 4.11
CA LYS A 43 14.12 -19.11 3.03
C LYS A 43 15.56 -19.52 3.39
N PRO A 44 16.13 -19.14 4.54
CA PRO A 44 17.51 -19.52 4.87
C PRO A 44 17.67 -21.03 5.08
N LEU A 45 16.68 -21.74 5.64
CA LEU A 45 16.75 -23.21 5.76
C LEU A 45 16.55 -23.93 4.42
N TYR A 46 15.71 -23.39 3.53
CA TYR A 46 15.54 -23.94 2.18
C TYR A 46 16.83 -23.79 1.37
N LEU A 47 17.48 -22.62 1.41
CA LEU A 47 18.76 -22.40 0.72
C LEU A 47 19.89 -23.25 1.32
N LEU A 48 19.93 -23.43 2.65
CA LEU A 48 20.92 -24.30 3.30
C LEU A 48 20.70 -25.79 2.99
N SER A 49 19.44 -26.21 2.74
CA SER A 49 19.10 -27.59 2.36
C SER A 49 19.22 -27.86 0.85
N ALA A 50 19.02 -26.82 0.02
CA ALA A 50 19.20 -26.87 -1.43
C ALA A 50 20.67 -26.69 -1.84
N SER A 51 21.47 -26.00 -1.02
CA SER A 51 22.93 -25.96 -1.13
C SER A 51 23.51 -27.27 -0.59
N LYS A 52 23.30 -28.35 -1.36
CA LYS A 52 24.05 -29.59 -1.20
C LYS A 52 25.52 -29.26 -1.53
N PRO A 53 26.50 -29.68 -0.71
CA PRO A 53 27.89 -29.30 -0.92
C PRO A 53 28.42 -29.96 -2.18
N GLU A 54 28.45 -29.23 -3.29
CA GLU A 54 29.23 -29.64 -4.46
C GLU A 54 30.68 -29.21 -4.22
N HIS A 55 31.38 -30.00 -3.39
CA HIS A 55 32.84 -29.94 -3.32
C HIS A 55 33.41 -30.36 -4.68
N SER A 56 33.81 -29.40 -5.52
CA SER A 56 34.75 -29.65 -6.60
C SER A 56 35.83 -28.57 -6.64
N ASN A 57 37.00 -28.97 -6.18
CA ASN A 57 38.33 -28.35 -6.30
C ASN A 57 38.52 -27.32 -7.43
N GLY A 58 39.16 -26.19 -7.10
CA GLY A 58 40.16 -25.62 -8.00
C GLY A 58 40.32 -24.10 -8.04
N SER A 59 41.28 -23.60 -7.26
CA SER A 59 42.36 -22.73 -7.75
C SER A 59 42.13 -21.21 -7.97
N VAL A 60 42.66 -20.43 -7.00
CA VAL A 60 43.70 -19.37 -7.16
C VAL A 60 43.37 -18.07 -7.92
N ASN A 61 43.44 -16.96 -7.15
CA ASN A 61 43.81 -15.56 -7.46
C ASN A 61 43.03 -14.75 -8.52
N GLN A 62 42.39 -13.67 -8.07
CA GLN A 62 42.64 -12.26 -8.48
C GLN A 62 41.73 -11.34 -7.65
N SER A 63 42.23 -10.66 -6.62
CA SER A 63 42.82 -9.30 -6.64
C SER A 63 41.80 -8.15 -6.74
N ILE A 64 41.61 -7.48 -5.58
CA ILE A 64 41.64 -6.02 -5.37
C ILE A 64 40.45 -5.16 -5.89
N GLU A 65 39.72 -4.59 -4.92
CA GLU A 65 38.94 -3.32 -4.90
C GLU A 65 37.81 -3.14 -5.94
N MET A 66 36.62 -2.64 -5.59
CA MET A 66 36.40 -1.31 -5.01
C MET A 66 34.95 -1.17 -4.49
N GLN A 67 34.84 -0.48 -3.37
CA GLN A 67 33.62 0.03 -2.75
C GLN A 67 33.00 1.13 -3.61
N GLU A 68 31.70 1.08 -3.91
CA GLU A 68 31.00 2.23 -4.48
C GLU A 68 29.64 2.47 -3.80
N GLN A 69 29.68 3.49 -2.93
CA GLN A 69 28.57 4.20 -2.36
C GLN A 69 28.21 5.35 -3.32
N THR A 70 26.92 5.47 -3.64
CA THR A 70 26.22 6.59 -4.29
C THR A 70 26.93 7.95 -4.25
N ASP A 71 27.10 8.60 -5.42
CA ASP A 71 26.75 10.02 -5.64
C ASP A 71 26.83 10.42 -7.14
N ILE A 72 26.34 11.62 -7.43
CA ILE A 72 25.75 12.17 -8.66
C ILE A 72 26.77 12.81 -9.63
N SER A 73 26.46 12.80 -10.95
CA SER A 73 26.76 13.81 -12.00
C SER A 73 27.67 13.47 -13.21
N GLU A 74 27.06 13.70 -14.38
CA GLU A 74 27.55 14.26 -15.67
C GLU A 74 28.64 13.61 -16.57
N ALA A 75 28.22 13.47 -17.84
CA ALA A 75 28.95 13.60 -19.11
C ALA A 75 29.77 12.41 -19.70
N GLY A 76 29.38 12.02 -20.93
CA GLY A 76 30.36 11.74 -22.01
C GLY A 76 30.55 10.31 -22.53
N GLN A 77 29.75 9.94 -23.54
CA GLN A 77 30.09 9.16 -24.76
C GLN A 77 30.97 7.88 -24.71
N THR A 78 30.39 6.77 -25.20
CA THR A 78 30.77 5.96 -26.41
C THR A 78 30.79 4.42 -26.19
N GLN A 79 29.98 3.74 -27.01
CA GLN A 79 29.78 2.29 -27.26
C GLN A 79 31.02 1.53 -27.82
N PRO A 80 30.94 0.23 -28.24
CA PRO A 80 30.15 -0.95 -27.80
C PRO A 80 31.01 -2.25 -27.71
N THR A 81 30.51 -3.37 -27.14
CA THR A 81 30.57 -4.72 -27.76
C THR A 81 29.85 -5.80 -26.92
N PRO A 82 29.41 -6.93 -27.53
CA PRO A 82 28.28 -7.74 -27.06
C PRO A 82 28.68 -9.05 -26.37
N ALA A 83 27.99 -9.44 -25.30
CA ALA A 83 27.89 -10.85 -24.90
C ALA A 83 26.64 -11.08 -24.02
N LYS A 84 25.98 -12.20 -24.30
CA LYS A 84 24.71 -12.70 -23.73
C LYS A 84 24.71 -12.85 -22.19
N PRO A 85 23.53 -12.86 -21.53
CA PRO A 85 23.44 -12.94 -20.08
C PRO A 85 23.75 -14.37 -19.62
N ALA A 86 24.82 -14.53 -18.85
CA ALA A 86 25.05 -15.70 -18.03
C ALA A 86 24.21 -15.57 -16.74
N PRO A 87 23.67 -16.68 -16.21
CA PRO A 87 22.85 -16.65 -15.00
C PRO A 87 23.74 -16.24 -13.83
N HIS A 88 23.30 -15.28 -13.02
CA HIS A 88 23.96 -14.90 -11.78
C HIS A 88 24.13 -16.15 -10.89
N SER A 89 25.36 -16.63 -10.84
CA SER A 89 25.85 -17.66 -9.93
C SER A 89 25.87 -17.09 -8.52
N HIS A 90 25.04 -17.66 -7.64
CA HIS A 90 25.11 -17.50 -6.19
C HIS A 90 26.41 -18.13 -5.69
N GLU A 91 27.51 -17.39 -5.75
CA GLU A 91 28.71 -17.70 -4.95
C GLU A 91 28.52 -17.06 -3.58
N ASP A 92 28.27 -17.92 -2.58
CA ASP A 92 28.48 -17.70 -1.14
C ASP A 92 28.20 -16.28 -0.58
N GLU A 93 26.98 -15.76 -0.75
CA GLU A 93 26.50 -14.74 0.18
C GLU A 93 26.62 -15.32 1.59
N PRO A 94 27.32 -14.66 2.53
CA PRO A 94 27.49 -15.18 3.87
C PRO A 94 26.10 -15.40 4.45
N PHE A 95 25.85 -16.58 5.03
CA PHE A 95 24.56 -16.94 5.64
C PHE A 95 24.02 -15.85 6.58
N SER A 96 24.93 -15.07 7.19
CA SER A 96 24.62 -13.87 7.97
C SER A 96 23.87 -12.79 7.18
N GLU A 97 24.27 -12.45 5.95
CA GLU A 97 23.63 -11.43 5.12
C GLU A 97 22.22 -11.85 4.68
N ILE A 98 22.05 -13.11 4.26
CA ILE A 98 20.73 -13.69 3.95
C ILE A 98 19.82 -13.68 5.19
N MET A 99 20.37 -14.01 6.36
CA MET A 99 19.62 -13.98 7.62
C MET A 99 19.23 -12.53 8.00
N ILE A 100 20.12 -11.55 7.82
CA ILE A 100 19.84 -10.13 8.08
C ILE A 100 18.75 -9.61 7.13
N HIS A 101 18.90 -9.84 5.81
CA HIS A 101 17.93 -9.37 4.83
C HIS A 101 16.55 -10.02 5.04
N GLN A 102 16.51 -11.32 5.34
CA GLN A 102 15.25 -12.02 5.65
C GLN A 102 14.62 -11.56 6.97
N ALA A 103 15.42 -11.21 7.98
CA ALA A 103 14.93 -10.64 9.22
C ALA A 103 14.30 -9.26 9.01
N ILE A 104 14.94 -8.39 8.21
CA ILE A 104 14.39 -7.07 7.84
C ILE A 104 13.07 -7.24 7.10
N HIS A 105 13.03 -8.09 6.07
CA HIS A 105 11.81 -8.38 5.32
C HIS A 105 10.68 -8.92 6.21
N THR A 106 11.01 -9.76 7.20
CA THR A 106 10.03 -10.28 8.17
C THR A 106 9.44 -9.18 9.05
N ILE A 107 10.28 -8.30 9.58
CA ILE A 107 9.85 -7.18 10.43
C ILE A 107 9.02 -6.19 9.62
N GLU A 108 9.51 -5.81 8.43
CA GLU A 108 8.81 -4.91 7.52
C GLU A 108 7.44 -5.47 7.14
N TYR A 109 7.34 -6.75 6.80
CA TYR A 109 6.07 -7.40 6.45
C TYR A 109 5.06 -7.38 7.61
N VAL A 110 5.48 -7.72 8.83
CA VAL A 110 4.57 -7.73 9.99
C VAL A 110 4.10 -6.31 10.32
N LEU A 111 5.02 -5.34 10.35
CA LEU A 111 4.68 -3.93 10.62
C LEU A 111 3.81 -3.34 9.50
N SER A 112 4.13 -3.64 8.24
CA SER A 112 3.34 -3.23 7.07
C SER A 112 1.94 -3.83 7.10
N THR A 113 1.77 -5.11 7.47
CA THR A 113 0.45 -5.75 7.56
C THR A 113 -0.47 -5.02 8.55
N ILE A 114 0.05 -4.68 9.74
CA ILE A 114 -0.71 -3.94 10.76
C ILE A 114 -0.98 -2.50 10.28
N SER A 115 0.05 -1.83 9.76
CA SER A 115 -0.03 -0.45 9.27
C SER A 115 -1.03 -0.27 8.12
N HIS A 116 -1.00 -1.18 7.13
CA HIS A 116 -1.90 -1.13 5.99
C HIS A 116 -3.33 -1.37 6.47
N THR A 117 -3.57 -2.34 7.36
CA THR A 117 -4.90 -2.58 7.95
C THR A 117 -5.44 -1.33 8.65
N ALA A 118 -4.62 -0.64 9.43
CA ALA A 118 -5.03 0.61 10.09
C ALA A 118 -5.26 1.76 9.09
N SER A 119 -4.49 1.83 8.01
CA SER A 119 -4.60 2.87 6.99
C SER A 119 -5.95 2.83 6.24
N TYR A 120 -6.60 1.66 6.11
CA TYR A 120 -7.97 1.55 5.56
C TYR A 120 -9.02 2.31 6.37
N LEU A 121 -8.79 2.59 7.66
CA LEU A 121 -9.68 3.42 8.48
C LEU A 121 -9.90 4.81 7.85
N ARG A 122 -8.94 5.29 7.05
CA ARG A 122 -9.08 6.53 6.28
C ARG A 122 -10.32 6.55 5.39
N LEU A 123 -10.67 5.43 4.76
CA LEU A 123 -11.86 5.35 3.90
C LEU A 123 -13.14 5.53 4.72
N TRP A 124 -13.18 4.95 5.91
CA TRP A 124 -14.29 5.14 6.83
C TRP A 124 -14.39 6.60 7.30
N ALA A 125 -13.28 7.20 7.73
CA ALA A 125 -13.26 8.60 8.17
C ALA A 125 -13.69 9.57 7.07
N LEU A 126 -13.25 9.34 5.84
CA LEU A 126 -13.65 10.13 4.69
C LEU A 126 -15.14 9.97 4.37
N SER A 127 -15.66 8.74 4.43
CA SER A 127 -17.09 8.48 4.24
C SER A 127 -17.94 9.15 5.32
N LEU A 128 -17.47 9.19 6.57
CA LEU A 128 -18.15 9.87 7.67
C LEU A 128 -18.16 11.38 7.42
N ALA A 129 -17.01 11.98 7.09
CA ALA A 129 -16.92 13.40 6.79
C ALA A 129 -17.85 13.83 5.64
N HIS A 130 -17.90 13.03 4.57
CA HIS A 130 -18.79 13.28 3.44
C HIS A 130 -20.27 13.28 3.84
N ALA A 131 -20.68 12.32 4.68
CA ALA A 131 -22.05 12.24 5.18
C ALA A 131 -22.42 13.45 6.05
N GLU A 132 -21.56 13.82 7.00
CA GLU A 132 -21.77 14.97 7.88
C GLU A 132 -21.82 16.30 7.11
N LEU A 133 -20.93 16.49 6.13
CA LEU A 133 -20.94 17.69 5.28
C LEU A 133 -22.19 17.76 4.41
N SER A 134 -22.69 16.63 3.91
CA SER A 134 -23.93 16.59 3.13
C SER A 134 -25.16 16.95 3.99
N GLU A 135 -25.23 16.45 5.22
CA GLU A 135 -26.31 16.75 6.17
C GLU A 135 -26.30 18.23 6.56
N VAL A 136 -25.14 18.80 6.91
CA VAL A 136 -25.02 20.22 7.26
C VAL A 136 -25.40 21.12 6.09
N LEU A 137 -25.02 20.76 4.86
CA LEU A 137 -25.36 21.54 3.66
C LEU A 137 -26.87 21.49 3.38
N TRP A 138 -27.52 20.35 3.60
CA TRP A 138 -28.97 20.21 3.51
C TRP A 138 -29.70 21.10 4.52
N ASP A 139 -29.31 20.99 5.79
CA ASP A 139 -29.97 21.70 6.88
C ASP A 139 -29.78 23.23 6.81
N MET A 140 -28.57 23.67 6.46
CA MET A 140 -28.26 25.11 6.44
C MET A 140 -28.76 25.84 5.20
N VAL A 141 -28.86 25.17 4.05
CA VAL A 141 -29.23 25.82 2.78
C VAL A 141 -30.65 25.48 2.35
N LEU A 142 -30.98 24.20 2.21
CA LEU A 142 -32.26 23.78 1.62
C LEU A 142 -33.39 23.76 2.66
N ALA A 143 -33.16 23.25 3.86
CA ALA A 143 -34.17 23.23 4.92
C ALA A 143 -34.55 24.64 5.39
N PHE A 144 -33.60 25.57 5.43
CA PHE A 144 -33.88 26.99 5.68
C PHE A 144 -34.77 27.60 4.58
N GLY A 145 -34.51 27.28 3.30
CA GLY A 145 -35.31 27.75 2.17
C GLY A 145 -36.75 27.20 2.14
N LEU A 146 -37.00 26.06 2.78
CA LEU A 146 -38.31 25.38 2.83
C LEU A 146 -39.22 25.85 3.98
N ARG A 147 -38.72 26.68 4.89
CA ARG A 147 -39.41 27.02 6.16
C ARG A 147 -40.61 27.97 6.00
N ASP A 148 -40.69 28.72 4.90
CA ASP A 148 -41.77 29.67 4.62
C ASP A 148 -42.82 29.08 3.64
N PRO A 149 -44.06 28.78 4.05
CA PRO A 149 -45.10 28.18 3.19
C PRO A 149 -45.84 29.19 2.28
N THR A 150 -45.41 30.45 2.23
CA THR A 150 -46.05 31.54 1.47
C THR A 150 -45.70 31.46 -0.02
N TYR A 151 -46.50 32.05 -0.92
CA TYR A 151 -46.18 32.17 -2.36
C TYR A 151 -44.81 32.84 -2.62
N VAL A 152 -44.40 33.78 -1.75
CA VAL A 152 -43.06 34.40 -1.74
C VAL A 152 -41.95 33.38 -1.36
N GLY A 153 -42.29 32.38 -0.54
CA GLY A 153 -41.41 31.26 -0.18
C GLY A 153 -41.03 30.40 -1.39
N GLY A 154 -41.91 30.26 -2.38
CA GLY A 154 -41.58 29.53 -3.62
C GLY A 154 -40.42 30.15 -4.41
N ILE A 155 -40.35 31.49 -4.47
CA ILE A 155 -39.24 32.20 -5.13
C ILE A 155 -37.95 32.08 -4.31
N LYS A 156 -38.05 32.18 -2.97
CA LYS A 156 -36.90 31.96 -2.08
C LYS A 156 -36.37 30.53 -2.19
N LEU A 157 -37.25 29.53 -2.28
CA LEU A 157 -36.90 28.13 -2.44
C LEU A 157 -36.16 27.87 -3.76
N TYR A 158 -36.62 28.47 -4.87
CA TYR A 158 -35.93 28.35 -6.15
C TYR A 158 -34.49 28.91 -6.09
N VAL A 159 -34.31 30.09 -5.49
CA VAL A 159 -32.98 30.68 -5.30
C VAL A 159 -32.12 29.82 -4.36
N ALA A 160 -32.67 29.38 -3.22
CA ALA A 160 -31.98 28.51 -2.28
C ALA A 160 -31.57 27.17 -2.91
N PHE A 161 -32.42 26.59 -3.77
CA PHE A 161 -32.11 25.38 -4.52
C PHE A 161 -30.95 25.59 -5.50
N CYS A 162 -30.89 26.72 -6.22
CA CYS A 162 -29.75 27.03 -7.08
C CYS A 162 -28.43 27.10 -6.28
N PHE A 163 -28.42 27.74 -5.11
CA PHE A 163 -27.24 27.79 -4.24
C PHE A 163 -26.88 26.42 -3.67
N TRP A 164 -27.87 25.66 -3.21
CA TRP A 164 -27.68 24.29 -2.71
C TRP A 164 -27.06 23.38 -3.79
N ALA A 165 -27.60 23.42 -5.01
CA ALA A 165 -27.10 22.63 -6.13
C ALA A 165 -25.67 23.03 -6.53
N LEU A 166 -25.36 24.33 -6.53
CA LEU A 166 -24.02 24.84 -6.83
C LEU A 166 -23.00 24.38 -5.78
N PHE A 167 -23.31 24.50 -4.49
CA PHE A 167 -22.40 24.05 -3.43
C PHE A 167 -22.25 22.53 -3.40
N THR A 168 -23.31 21.78 -3.69
CA THR A 168 -23.23 20.33 -3.81
C THR A 168 -22.30 19.91 -4.95
N LEU A 169 -22.43 20.53 -6.12
CA LEU A 169 -21.55 20.24 -7.25
C LEU A 169 -20.09 20.63 -6.95
N ALA A 170 -19.87 21.84 -6.43
CA ALA A 170 -18.52 22.38 -6.25
C ALA A 170 -17.76 21.72 -5.08
N ILE A 171 -18.42 21.53 -3.94
CA ILE A 171 -17.75 21.06 -2.71
C ILE A 171 -17.86 19.54 -2.60
N LEU A 172 -19.08 18.99 -2.57
CA LEU A 172 -19.31 17.56 -2.32
C LEU A 172 -18.86 16.69 -3.51
N VAL A 173 -19.10 17.11 -4.75
CA VAL A 173 -18.75 16.29 -5.93
C VAL A 173 -17.33 16.56 -6.41
N MET A 174 -16.95 17.82 -6.65
CA MET A 174 -15.64 18.13 -7.23
C MET A 174 -14.52 18.04 -6.18
N MET A 175 -14.57 18.85 -5.13
CA MET A 175 -13.47 18.97 -4.17
C MET A 175 -13.30 17.71 -3.31
N GLU A 176 -14.38 17.23 -2.70
CA GLU A 176 -14.34 16.01 -1.89
C GLU A 176 -14.15 14.76 -2.74
N GLY A 177 -14.79 14.67 -3.91
CA GLY A 177 -14.60 13.55 -4.84
C GLY A 177 -13.15 13.40 -5.31
N LEU A 178 -12.47 14.52 -5.61
CA LEU A 178 -11.04 14.50 -5.95
C LEU A 178 -10.18 14.07 -4.75
N SER A 179 -10.47 14.57 -3.55
CA SER A 179 -9.79 14.16 -2.32
C SER A 179 -9.92 12.64 -2.08
N ALA A 180 -11.14 12.11 -2.23
CA ALA A 180 -11.43 10.69 -2.14
C ALA A 180 -10.63 9.88 -3.15
N PHE A 181 -10.63 10.32 -4.41
CA PHE A 181 -9.88 9.69 -5.47
C PHE A 181 -8.37 9.60 -5.14
N LEU A 182 -7.75 10.70 -4.70
CA LEU A 182 -6.33 10.70 -4.32
C LEU A 182 -6.03 9.76 -3.15
N HIS A 183 -6.94 9.67 -2.17
CA HIS A 183 -6.80 8.71 -1.07
C HIS A 183 -6.88 7.26 -1.55
N THR A 184 -7.78 6.95 -2.50
CA THR A 184 -7.86 5.61 -3.10
C THR A 184 -6.63 5.28 -3.95
N LEU A 185 -6.08 6.25 -4.69
CA LEU A 185 -4.87 6.09 -5.49
C LEU A 185 -3.68 5.77 -4.58
N ARG A 186 -3.51 6.52 -3.49
CA ARG A 186 -2.46 6.26 -2.50
C ARG A 186 -2.58 4.85 -1.92
N LEU A 187 -3.79 4.45 -1.57
CA LEU A 187 -4.05 3.13 -1.01
C LEU A 187 -3.70 2.03 -2.02
N HIS A 188 -4.03 2.22 -3.29
CA HIS A 188 -3.58 1.32 -4.36
C HIS A 188 -2.05 1.27 -4.49
N TRP A 189 -1.40 2.42 -4.55
CA TRP A 189 0.04 2.51 -4.77
C TRP A 189 0.84 1.93 -3.61
N VAL A 190 0.52 2.31 -2.38
CA VAL A 190 1.30 1.91 -1.20
C VAL A 190 0.83 0.56 -0.67
N GLU A 191 -0.48 0.33 -0.55
CA GLU A 191 -0.98 -0.81 0.22
C GLU A 191 -1.27 -2.06 -0.63
N PHE A 192 -1.65 -1.86 -1.90
CA PHE A 192 -1.92 -2.96 -2.84
C PHE A 192 -0.68 -3.34 -3.65
N MET A 193 0.02 -2.37 -4.26
CA MET A 193 1.17 -2.68 -5.11
C MET A 193 2.38 -3.20 -4.33
N SER A 194 2.63 -2.72 -3.10
CA SER A 194 3.75 -3.20 -2.27
C SER A 194 3.73 -4.71 -1.98
N LYS A 195 2.58 -5.40 -2.12
CA LYS A 195 2.47 -6.84 -1.86
C LYS A 195 2.91 -7.74 -3.02
N PHE A 196 2.75 -7.27 -4.26
CA PHE A 196 2.89 -8.12 -5.45
C PHE A 196 3.78 -7.51 -6.54
N PHE A 197 3.99 -6.20 -6.51
CA PHE A 197 4.71 -5.49 -7.54
C PHE A 197 6.10 -5.11 -7.05
N SER A 198 7.13 -5.78 -7.58
CA SER A 198 8.53 -5.52 -7.23
C SER A 198 9.24 -4.50 -8.15
N GLY A 199 8.56 -3.94 -9.15
CA GLY A 199 9.07 -2.80 -9.94
C GLY A 199 10.27 -3.07 -10.86
N LEU A 200 10.61 -4.32 -11.16
CA LEU A 200 11.82 -4.71 -11.90
C LEU A 200 11.69 -4.67 -13.45
N GLY A 201 10.88 -3.77 -14.00
CA GLY A 201 10.59 -3.71 -15.44
C GLY A 201 11.07 -2.43 -16.11
N TYR A 202 11.41 -2.51 -17.40
CA TYR A 202 11.54 -1.33 -18.27
C TYR A 202 10.26 -1.13 -19.06
N ILE A 203 9.93 0.13 -19.37
CA ILE A 203 8.81 0.44 -20.25
C ILE A 203 9.09 -0.12 -21.64
N PHE A 204 8.15 -0.90 -22.17
CA PHE A 204 8.26 -1.40 -23.54
C PHE A 204 8.03 -0.24 -24.50
N GLN A 205 9.11 0.21 -25.15
CA GLN A 205 9.04 1.20 -26.22
C GLN A 205 9.16 0.49 -27.57
N PRO A 206 8.05 0.29 -28.31
CA PRO A 206 8.11 -0.32 -29.63
C PRO A 206 8.82 0.62 -30.61
N PHE A 207 9.49 0.03 -31.59
CA PHE A 207 10.01 0.79 -32.73
C PHE A 207 8.84 1.32 -33.56
N CYS A 208 8.60 2.63 -33.50
CA CYS A 208 7.52 3.31 -34.21
C CYS A 208 8.06 4.51 -34.98
N PHE A 209 7.88 4.52 -36.30
CA PHE A 209 8.32 5.63 -37.15
C PHE A 209 7.65 6.96 -36.80
N LYS A 210 6.42 6.94 -36.27
CA LYS A 210 5.72 8.17 -35.86
C LYS A 210 6.44 8.89 -34.71
N THR A 211 6.89 8.14 -33.70
CA THR A 211 7.63 8.68 -32.54
C THR A 211 8.99 9.26 -32.96
N ILE A 212 9.63 8.68 -33.97
CA ILE A 212 10.92 9.17 -34.50
C ILE A 212 10.73 10.46 -35.31
N LEU A 213 9.61 10.60 -36.03
CA LEU A 213 9.32 11.79 -36.81
C LEU A 213 8.96 12.98 -35.89
N GLU A 214 8.12 12.75 -34.88
CA GLU A 214 7.75 13.77 -33.88
C GLU A 214 8.99 14.27 -33.09
N ASN A 215 9.91 13.40 -32.70
CA ASN A 215 11.16 13.82 -32.03
C ASN A 215 12.12 14.64 -32.92
N ASN A 216 12.07 14.51 -34.25
CA ASN A 216 12.92 15.31 -35.15
C ASN A 216 12.33 16.68 -35.47
N ASP A 217 11.02 16.87 -35.29
CA ASP A 217 10.34 18.15 -35.55
C ASP A 217 10.40 19.10 -34.32
N GLU A 218 10.79 18.60 -33.14
CA GLU A 218 10.95 19.36 -31.89
C GLU A 218 12.39 19.86 -31.63
N GLU A 219 13.37 19.54 -32.49
CA GLU A 219 14.73 20.10 -32.51
C GLU A 219 14.89 21.24 -33.54
#